data_AF-A0A0B7GY35-F1
#
_entry.id   AF-A0A0B7GY35-F1
#
_cell.length_a   1.000
_cell.length_b   1.000
_cell.length_c   1.000
_cell.angle_alpha   90.00
_cell.angle_beta   90.00
_cell.angle_gamma   90.00
#
_symmetry.space_group_name_H-M   'P 1'
#
loop_
_entity.id
_entity.type
_entity.pdbx_description
1 polymer ?
#
loop_
_entity_poly.entity_id
_entity_poly.type
_entity_poly.pdbx_seq_one_letter_code
_entity_poly.pdbx_strand_id
1 'polypeptide(L)'
;MNVMIVGAWDENNIEILDLAKRIGEKVAEKGWTLVSGGGSGIPFAANEGSENFNGDSIAFLYRDKATEKKELSTNAKYNVYTDMGGGMVGVF
;
A
#
# COMPACT_ATOMS: atom_id res chain seq x y z
N MET A 1 10.76 -9.83 9.44
CA MET A 1 9.62 -9.35 10.23
C MET A 1 8.68 -8.63 9.28
N ASN A 2 7.37 -8.66 9.54
CA ASN A 2 6.37 -8.07 8.64
C ASN A 2 5.73 -6.86 9.34
N VAL A 3 5.65 -5.72 8.66
CA VAL A 3 5.05 -4.50 9.18
C VAL A 3 3.90 -4.09 8.29
N MET A 4 2.71 -3.95 8.87
CA MET A 4 1.52 -3.50 8.15
C MET A 4 1.33 -2.00 8.31
N ILE A 5 1.11 -1.30 7.20
CA ILE A 5 0.71 0.12 7.19
C ILE A 5 -0.70 0.25 6.59
N VAL A 6 -1.52 1.06 7.27
CA VAL A 6 -2.90 1.37 6.87
C VAL A 6 -3.13 2.86 6.97
N GLY A 7 -3.93 3.40 6.06
CA GLY A 7 -4.21 4.83 6.02
C GLY A 7 -5.20 5.18 4.91
N ALA A 8 -5.62 6.44 4.89
CA ALA A 8 -6.54 6.95 3.88
C ALA A 8 -5.92 6.94 2.47
N TRP A 9 -6.78 6.78 1.46
CA TRP A 9 -6.47 7.02 0.05
C TRP A 9 -6.50 8.51 -0.31
N ASP A 10 -6.08 9.38 0.62
CA ASP A 10 -5.95 10.81 0.37
C ASP A 10 -4.59 11.09 -0.27
N GLU A 11 -4.60 11.64 -1.48
CA GLU A 11 -3.40 11.98 -2.25
C GLU A 11 -2.95 13.44 -2.04
N ASN A 12 -3.70 14.24 -1.28
CA ASN A 12 -3.49 15.69 -1.18
C ASN A 12 -2.70 16.10 0.06
N ASN A 13 -2.64 15.26 1.10
CA ASN A 13 -1.89 15.57 2.31
C ASN A 13 -0.40 15.20 2.14
N ILE A 14 0.38 16.12 1.57
CA ILE A 14 1.79 15.85 1.24
C ILE A 14 2.62 15.44 2.46
N GLU A 15 2.38 16.05 3.62
CA GLU A 15 3.13 15.75 4.85
C GLU A 15 2.94 14.29 5.29
N ILE A 16 1.71 13.76 5.23
CA ILE A 16 1.45 12.37 5.62
C ILE A 16 1.98 11.37 4.58
N LEU A 17 2.00 11.75 3.30
CA LEU A 17 2.55 10.92 2.23
C LEU A 17 4.07 10.81 2.34
N ASP A 18 4.76 11.92 2.59
CA ASP A 18 6.21 11.92 2.82
C ASP A 18 6.58 11.08 4.07
N LEU A 19 5.78 11.17 5.13
CA LEU A 19 5.96 10.33 6.30
C LEU A 19 5.76 8.84 5.98
N ALA A 20 4.69 8.50 5.26
CA ALA A 20 4.40 7.12 4.84
C ALA A 20 5.54 6.54 3.99
N LYS A 21 6.08 7.33 3.06
CA LYS A 21 7.25 6.96 2.25
C LYS A 21 8.46 6.67 3.11
N ARG A 22 8.81 7.57 4.03
CA ARG A 22 9.94 7.38 4.95
C ARG A 22 9.76 6.15 5.84
N ILE A 23 8.54 5.82 6.24
CA ILE A 23 8.26 4.57 6.97
C ILE A 23 8.59 3.36 6.08
N GLY A 24 8.14 3.35 4.82
CA GLY A 24 8.48 2.30 3.85
C GLY A 24 9.98 2.12 3.67
N GLU A 25 10.72 3.22 3.50
CA GLU A 25 12.19 3.21 3.40
C GLU A 25 12.83 2.58 4.64
N LYS A 26 12.37 2.94 5.84
CA LYS A 26 12.89 2.38 7.10
C LYS A 26 12.55 0.91 7.30
N VAL A 27 11.39 0.44 6.82
CA VAL A 27 11.04 -0.98 6.84
C VAL A 27 11.98 -1.76 5.92
N ALA A 28 12.19 -1.26 4.70
CA ALA A 28 13.10 -1.88 3.73
C ALA A 28 14.57 -1.87 4.18
N GLU A 29 15.07 -0.75 4.73
CA GLU A 29 16.42 -0.62 5.30
C GLU A 29 16.72 -1.69 6.35
N LYS A 30 15.71 -2.12 7.11
CA LYS A 30 15.83 -3.16 8.15
C LYS A 30 15.72 -4.58 7.61
N GLY A 31 15.52 -4.77 6.30
CA GLY A 31 15.25 -6.06 5.68
C GLY A 31 13.91 -6.67 6.11
N TRP A 32 12.93 -5.81 6.45
CA TRP A 32 11.58 -6.23 6.82
C TRP A 32 10.67 -6.15 5.61
N THR A 33 9.56 -6.90 5.66
CA THR A 33 8.55 -6.89 4.61
C THR A 33 7.45 -5.89 4.96
N LEU A 34 7.17 -4.96 4.06
CA LEU A 34 6.04 -4.04 4.17
C LEU A 34 4.76 -4.72 3.69
N VAL A 35 3.66 -4.55 4.43
CA VAL A 35 2.34 -5.04 4.05
C VAL A 35 1.36 -3.86 4.00
N SER A 36 0.56 -3.77 2.94
CA SER A 36 -0.44 -2.70 2.78
C SER A 36 -1.71 -3.20 2.10
N GLY A 37 -2.75 -2.34 2.06
CA GLY A 37 -3.97 -2.56 1.29
C GLY A 37 -3.88 -2.15 -0.19
N GLY A 38 -2.70 -1.72 -0.66
CA GLY A 38 -2.54 -1.13 -2.00
C GLY A 38 -3.43 0.10 -2.23
N GLY A 39 -3.58 0.48 -3.50
CA GLY A 39 -4.29 1.70 -3.89
C GLY A 39 -3.44 2.95 -3.70
N SER A 40 -4.06 4.13 -3.78
CA SER A 40 -3.39 5.43 -3.69
C SER A 40 -3.25 5.95 -2.25
N GLY A 41 -2.66 7.14 -2.08
CA GLY A 41 -2.45 7.76 -0.77
C GLY A 41 -1.36 7.06 0.06
N ILE A 42 -1.61 6.86 1.36
CA ILE A 42 -0.63 6.31 2.31
C ILE A 42 -0.06 4.94 1.89
N PRO A 43 -0.88 3.94 1.49
CA PRO A 43 -0.38 2.65 1.00
C PRO A 43 0.60 2.78 -0.17
N PHE A 44 0.28 3.64 -1.14
CA PHE A 44 1.12 3.89 -2.31
C PHE A 44 2.48 4.46 -1.90
N ALA A 45 2.47 5.56 -1.14
CA ALA A 45 3.68 6.24 -0.72
C ALA A 45 4.61 5.32 0.09
N ALA A 46 4.04 4.49 0.97
CA ALA A 46 4.83 3.54 1.75
C ALA A 46 5.45 2.43 0.89
N ASN A 47 4.70 1.87 -0.07
CA ASN A 47 5.25 0.87 -0.98
C ASN A 47 6.35 1.49 -1.87
N GLU A 48 6.17 2.72 -2.34
CA GLU A 48 7.21 3.48 -3.06
C GLU A 48 8.48 3.63 -2.20
N GLY A 49 8.33 3.97 -0.93
CA GLY A 49 9.47 4.06 0.00
C GLY A 49 10.20 2.73 0.17
N SER A 50 9.45 1.62 0.27
CA SER A 50 10.05 0.28 0.32
C SER A 50 10.80 -0.06 -0.97
N GLU A 51 10.22 0.27 -2.12
CA GLU A 51 10.81 0.02 -3.44
C GLU A 51 12.12 0.79 -3.65
N ASN A 52 12.20 2.05 -3.19
CA ASN A 52 13.42 2.87 -3.27
C ASN A 52 14.65 2.23 -2.61
N PHE A 53 14.42 1.32 -1.65
CA PHE A 53 15.47 0.57 -0.95
C PHE A 53 15.50 -0.91 -1.36
N ASN A 54 14.87 -1.28 -2.48
CA ASN A 54 14.76 -2.64 -2.99
C ASN A 54 14.18 -3.63 -1.95
N GLY A 55 13.33 -3.13 -1.05
CA GLY A 55 12.69 -3.91 0.00
C GLY A 55 11.51 -4.74 -0.51
N ASP A 56 11.16 -5.78 0.24
CA ASP A 56 9.98 -6.59 -0.08
C ASP A 56 8.70 -5.92 0.41
N SER A 57 7.71 -5.80 -0.48
CA SER A 57 6.40 -5.23 -0.17
C SER A 57 5.27 -6.07 -0.75
N ILE A 58 4.19 -6.24 0.02
CA ILE A 58 2.99 -7.01 -0.34
C ILE A 58 1.76 -6.10 -0.23
N ALA A 59 1.03 -5.92 -1.33
CA ALA A 59 -0.24 -5.20 -1.35
C ALA A 59 -1.42 -6.15 -1.52
N PHE A 60 -2.39 -6.09 -0.62
CA PHE A 60 -3.65 -6.81 -0.71
C PHE A 60 -4.72 -5.96 -1.40
N LEU A 61 -5.06 -6.30 -2.63
CA LEU A 61 -5.97 -5.54 -3.49
C LEU A 61 -7.32 -6.23 -3.61
N TYR A 62 -8.38 -5.45 -3.80
CA TYR A 62 -9.70 -5.97 -4.14
C TYR A 62 -9.76 -6.47 -5.59
N ARG A 63 -10.30 -7.67 -5.79
CA ARG A 63 -10.29 -8.40 -7.07
C ARG A 63 -10.97 -7.63 -8.22
N ASP A 64 -12.13 -7.00 -8.02
CA ASP A 64 -12.84 -6.36 -9.14
C ASP A 64 -12.21 -5.04 -9.59
N LYS A 65 -11.40 -4.39 -8.73
CA LYS A 65 -10.61 -3.24 -9.17
C LYS A 65 -9.44 -3.64 -10.08
N ALA A 66 -9.06 -4.93 -10.12
CA ALA A 66 -8.06 -5.44 -11.04
C ALA A 66 -8.59 -5.55 -12.48
N THR A 67 -9.90 -5.81 -12.63
CA THR A 67 -10.56 -5.96 -13.94
C THR A 67 -10.84 -4.64 -14.65
N GLU A 68 -10.86 -3.51 -13.93
CA GLU A 68 -11.16 -2.20 -14.52
C GLU A 68 -9.96 -1.49 -15.18
N LYS A 69 -8.75 -2.08 -15.17
CA LYS A 69 -7.55 -1.53 -15.86
C LYS A 69 -7.24 -0.05 -15.58
N LYS A 70 -7.79 0.54 -14.51
CA LYS A 70 -7.26 1.78 -13.96
C LYS A 70 -6.08 1.35 -13.13
N GLU A 71 -4.88 1.46 -13.71
CA GLU A 71 -3.61 1.06 -13.10
C GLU A 71 -3.62 1.36 -11.61
N LEU A 72 -3.85 0.33 -10.80
CA LEU A 72 -3.56 0.38 -9.38
C LEU A 72 -2.04 0.27 -9.32
N SER A 73 -1.35 1.36 -9.64
CA SER A 73 0.06 1.46 -9.30
C SER A 73 0.11 1.30 -7.79
N THR A 74 0.65 0.18 -7.33
CA THR A 74 0.78 -0.09 -5.91
C THR A 74 2.19 0.16 -5.43
N ASN A 75 3.16 0.36 -6.34
CA ASN A 75 4.62 0.30 -6.09
C ASN A 75 5.03 -0.89 -5.20
N ALA A 76 4.15 -1.91 -5.12
CA ALA A 76 4.35 -3.08 -4.30
C ALA A 76 4.99 -4.17 -5.14
N LYS A 77 6.00 -4.84 -4.59
CA LYS A 77 6.72 -5.91 -5.27
C LYS A 77 5.83 -7.12 -5.54
N TYR A 78 4.91 -7.40 -4.62
CA TYR A 78 3.94 -8.48 -4.74
C TYR A 78 2.51 -7.95 -4.55
N ASN A 79 1.63 -8.32 -5.47
CA ASN A 79 0.21 -7.97 -5.40
C ASN A 79 -0.62 -9.22 -5.17
N VAL A 80 -1.46 -9.20 -4.12
CA VAL A 80 -2.37 -10.28 -3.75
C VAL A 80 -3.79 -9.80 -3.96
N TYR A 81 -4.50 -10.38 -4.93
CA TYR A 81 -5.88 -10.03 -5.22
C TYR A 81 -6.85 -10.90 -4.43
N THR A 82 -7.74 -10.26 -3.69
CA THR A 82 -8.69 -10.92 -2.77
C THR A 82 -10.09 -10.35 -2.94
N ASP A 83 -11.10 -11.10 -2.49
CA ASP A 83 -12.47 -10.59 -2.39
C ASP A 83 -12.68 -9.79 -1.08
N MET A 84 -11.63 -9.58 -0.27
CA MET A 84 -11.68 -8.78 0.95
C MET A 84 -11.73 -7.29 0.60
N GLY A 85 -12.52 -6.51 1.34
CA GLY A 85 -12.67 -5.05 1.14
C GLY A 85 -13.76 -4.63 0.15
N GLY A 86 -14.42 -5.58 -0.55
CA GLY A 86 -15.57 -5.29 -1.42
C GLY A 86 -16.91 -5.13 -0.69
N GLY A 87 -16.96 -5.46 0.61
CA GLY A 87 -18.14 -5.25 1.43
C GLY A 87 -18.21 -3.81 1.93
N MET A 88 -19.13 -3.01 1.39
CA MET A 88 -19.52 -1.76 2.00
C MET A 88 -20.14 -2.07 3.37
N VAL A 89 -19.37 -1.92 4.45
CA VAL A 89 -19.91 -1.95 5.81
C VAL A 89 -20.66 -0.63 6.00
N GLY A 90 -21.94 -0.63 5.65
CA GLY A 90 -22.86 0.42 6.07
C GLY A 90 -22.93 0.39 7.59
N VAL A 91 -22.35 1.39 8.23
CA VAL A 91 -22.60 1.65 9.66
C VAL A 91 -24.00 2.28 9.70
N PHE A 92 -24.99 1.51 10.16
CA PHE A 92 -26.36 1.98 10.40
C PHE A 92 -26.44 2.90 11.61
#